data_AF-A0AAN7CMN1-F1
#
_entry.id   AF-A0AAN7CMN1-F1
#
_cell.length_a   1.000
_cell.length_b   1.000
_cell.length_c   1.000
_cell.angle_alpha   90.00
_cell.angle_beta   90.00
_cell.angle_gamma   90.00
#
_symmetry.space_group_name_H-M   'P 1'
#
loop_
_entity.id
_entity.type
_entity.pdbx_description
1 polymer ?
#
loop_
_entity_poly.entity_id
_entity_poly.type
_entity_poly.pdbx_seq_one_letter_code
_entity_poly.pdbx_strand_id
1 'polypeptide(L)'
;IPNLEDVSYSREATIAAMTDYYTFLTRMYMNDSQIVYPPSEGWPSIVNADPAALRSLGKSDEVLSLLAHLPYIRRPGNWNDDVDAIPDYPFAEWPDLISSLVKGWETGKNLRSHTEGVSFTSVAPPHVVGLVDGGHEATPVIVLDTELGIIHWEDYTYPWNIGKNWETVDWDFDDEVSQEEADWRHSATAWAIPDFFEVLKDEYRSMNWIPINAHTVYGSREEWNETSMVAMLRSIYKEHGWPDVVAYRKSECLEAVRNAVVKSHPDSVCSRG
;
A
#
# COMPACT_ATOMS: atom_id res chain seq x y z
N ILE A 1 13.89 -15.81 9.51
CA ILE A 1 14.02 -14.38 9.84
C ILE A 1 15.40 -13.98 9.34
N PRO A 2 15.49 -13.33 8.16
CA PRO A 2 16.72 -12.70 7.71
C PRO A 2 17.15 -11.59 8.68
N ASN A 3 18.47 -11.42 8.85
CA ASN A 3 18.98 -10.24 9.54
C ASN A 3 18.94 -9.05 8.56
N LEU A 4 18.93 -7.83 9.09
CA LEU A 4 19.00 -6.62 8.26
C LEU A 4 20.19 -6.64 7.28
N GLU A 5 21.34 -7.17 7.70
CA GLU A 5 22.55 -7.27 6.88
C GLU A 5 22.39 -8.14 5.63
N ASP A 6 21.40 -9.04 5.62
CA ASP A 6 21.10 -9.90 4.48
C ASP A 6 20.17 -9.22 3.45
N VAL A 7 19.62 -8.05 3.81
CA VAL A 7 18.72 -7.27 2.97
C VAL A 7 19.48 -6.11 2.33
N SER A 8 19.20 -5.86 1.06
CA SER A 8 19.75 -4.70 0.35
C SER A 8 18.73 -4.13 -0.61
N TYR A 9 18.77 -2.81 -0.77
CA TYR A 9 17.90 -2.11 -1.69
C TYR A 9 18.28 -2.38 -3.15
N SER A 10 17.26 -2.66 -3.97
CA SER A 10 17.34 -2.60 -5.43
C SER A 10 16.11 -1.88 -5.97
N ARG A 11 16.35 -0.83 -6.75
CA ARG A 11 15.28 -0.07 -7.42
C ARG A 11 14.48 -0.97 -8.37
N GLU A 12 15.18 -1.81 -9.14
CA GLU A 12 14.57 -2.73 -10.10
C GLU A 12 13.71 -3.78 -9.40
N ALA A 13 14.19 -4.36 -8.29
CA ALA A 13 13.42 -5.30 -7.50
C ALA A 13 12.18 -4.63 -6.88
N THR A 14 12.30 -3.38 -6.44
CA THR A 14 11.20 -2.59 -5.90
C THR A 14 10.12 -2.32 -6.95
N ILE A 15 10.53 -1.86 -8.15
CA ILE A 15 9.63 -1.65 -9.29
C ILE A 15 8.94 -2.96 -9.67
N ALA A 16 9.67 -4.07 -9.74
CA ALA A 16 9.14 -5.38 -10.06
C ALA A 16 8.11 -5.85 -9.02
N ALA A 17 8.40 -5.69 -7.73
CA ALA A 17 7.50 -6.11 -6.65
C ALA A 17 6.19 -5.31 -6.64
N MET A 18 6.26 -3.99 -6.80
CA MET A 18 5.06 -3.14 -6.91
C MET A 18 4.25 -3.45 -8.18
N THR A 19 4.92 -3.66 -9.31
CA THR A 19 4.26 -4.03 -10.57
C THR A 19 3.53 -5.37 -10.45
N ASP A 20 4.18 -6.36 -9.85
CA ASP A 20 3.58 -7.68 -9.63
C ASP A 20 2.39 -7.60 -8.67
N TYR A 21 2.51 -6.82 -7.59
CA TYR A 21 1.40 -6.58 -6.67
C TYR A 21 0.19 -5.96 -7.36
N TYR A 22 0.36 -4.89 -8.15
CA TYR A 22 -0.76 -4.28 -8.87
C TYR A 22 -1.33 -5.21 -9.94
N THR A 23 -0.49 -5.99 -10.62
CA THR A 23 -0.94 -7.04 -11.54
C THR A 23 -1.77 -8.10 -10.82
N PHE A 24 -1.41 -8.46 -9.60
CA PHE A 24 -2.22 -9.34 -8.76
C PHE A 24 -3.59 -8.71 -8.43
N LEU A 25 -3.64 -7.44 -8.01
CA LEU A 25 -4.91 -6.76 -7.69
C LEU A 25 -5.84 -6.70 -8.91
N THR A 26 -5.30 -6.46 -10.10
CA THR A 26 -6.11 -6.44 -11.34
C THR A 26 -6.63 -7.81 -11.73
N ARG A 27 -5.89 -8.88 -11.47
CA ARG A 27 -6.40 -10.24 -11.66
C ARG A 27 -7.49 -10.61 -10.65
N MET A 28 -7.47 -10.01 -9.46
CA MET A 28 -8.44 -10.30 -8.40
C MET A 28 -9.72 -9.45 -8.47
N TYR A 29 -9.63 -8.12 -8.50
CA TYR A 29 -10.84 -7.27 -8.45
C TYR A 29 -10.72 -5.96 -9.21
N MET A 30 -9.54 -5.34 -9.22
CA MET A 30 -9.32 -4.00 -9.77
C MET A 30 -9.41 -4.00 -11.30
N ASN A 31 -9.92 -2.93 -11.92
CA ASN A 31 -9.89 -2.80 -13.39
C ASN A 31 -8.47 -2.49 -13.88
N ASP A 32 -8.02 -3.16 -14.95
CA ASP A 32 -6.69 -2.96 -15.54
C ASP A 32 -6.39 -1.51 -15.92
N SER A 33 -7.44 -0.75 -16.30
CA SER A 33 -7.34 0.67 -16.65
C SER A 33 -6.98 1.59 -15.48
N GLN A 34 -6.97 1.07 -14.25
CA GLN A 34 -6.58 1.82 -13.05
C GLN A 34 -5.06 1.90 -12.91
N ILE A 35 -4.29 0.98 -13.49
CA ILE A 35 -2.83 1.06 -13.41
C ILE A 35 -2.31 1.95 -14.54
N VAL A 36 -1.43 2.87 -14.17
CA VAL A 36 -0.64 3.68 -15.10
C VAL A 36 0.84 3.34 -14.95
N TYR A 37 1.54 3.27 -16.08
CA TYR A 37 2.95 2.89 -16.15
C TYR A 37 3.81 4.09 -16.57
N PRO A 38 5.00 4.24 -16.00
CA PRO A 38 5.89 5.35 -16.32
C PRO A 38 6.42 5.23 -17.76
N PRO A 39 6.72 6.36 -18.43
CA PRO A 39 7.61 6.38 -19.58
C PRO A 39 9.01 5.85 -19.23
N SER A 40 9.82 5.53 -20.24
CA SER A 40 11.20 5.04 -20.02
C SER A 40 12.09 6.03 -19.25
N GLU A 41 11.87 7.33 -19.45
CA GLU A 41 12.58 8.41 -18.76
C GLU A 41 11.96 8.77 -17.40
N GLY A 42 10.92 8.06 -16.97
CA GLY A 42 10.14 8.34 -15.77
C GLY A 42 9.02 9.36 -15.97
N TRP A 43 8.24 9.58 -14.90
CA TRP A 43 7.08 10.47 -14.90
C TRP A 43 7.48 11.94 -15.13
N PRO A 44 6.96 12.61 -16.19
CA PRO A 44 7.30 14.00 -16.49
C PRO A 44 6.98 14.98 -15.36
N SER A 45 5.95 14.70 -14.54
CA SER A 45 5.60 15.52 -13.39
C SER A 45 6.62 15.46 -12.25
N ILE A 46 7.53 14.48 -12.27
CA ILE A 46 8.60 14.32 -11.29
C ILE A 46 9.93 14.75 -11.91
N VAL A 47 10.31 14.18 -13.06
CA VAL A 47 11.64 14.43 -13.66
C VAL A 47 11.82 15.86 -14.17
N ASN A 48 10.73 16.55 -14.52
CA ASN A 48 10.76 17.95 -14.94
C ASN A 48 10.23 18.92 -13.87
N ALA A 49 9.99 18.44 -12.64
CA ALA A 49 9.48 19.28 -11.58
C ALA A 49 10.47 20.38 -11.19
N ASP A 50 9.95 21.47 -10.62
CA ASP A 50 10.79 22.54 -10.10
C ASP A 50 11.75 22.01 -9.00
N PRO A 51 13.08 22.19 -9.15
CA PRO A 51 14.04 21.66 -8.17
C PRO A 51 13.87 22.23 -6.76
N ALA A 52 13.37 23.47 -6.61
CA ALA A 52 13.14 24.03 -5.28
C ALA A 52 11.94 23.38 -4.58
N ALA A 53 10.87 23.12 -5.33
CA ALA A 53 9.73 22.34 -4.85
C ALA A 53 10.16 20.93 -4.43
N LEU A 54 10.90 20.19 -5.28
CA LEU A 54 11.40 18.85 -4.93
C LEU A 54 12.27 18.85 -3.66
N ARG A 55 13.19 19.83 -3.54
CA ARG A 55 14.01 19.98 -2.32
C ARG A 55 13.16 20.21 -1.06
N SER A 56 12.00 20.86 -1.17
CA SER A 56 11.11 21.08 -0.02
C SER A 56 10.47 19.79 0.50
N LEU A 57 10.39 18.74 -0.33
CA LEU A 57 9.94 17.42 0.09
C LEU A 57 10.97 16.73 1.01
N GLY A 58 12.24 17.12 0.93
CA GLY A 58 13.32 16.61 1.79
C GLY A 58 13.74 15.18 1.45
N LYS A 59 13.50 14.71 0.22
CA LYS A 59 13.85 13.35 -0.23
C LYS A 59 15.13 13.34 -1.06
N SER A 60 15.83 12.23 -0.99
CA SER A 60 17.05 11.97 -1.75
C SER A 60 16.77 11.82 -3.24
N ASP A 61 17.80 12.00 -4.06
CA ASP A 61 17.74 11.74 -5.50
C ASP A 61 17.35 10.28 -5.80
N GLU A 62 17.74 9.33 -4.93
CA GLU A 62 17.36 7.92 -5.06
C GLU A 62 15.85 7.72 -4.91
N VAL A 63 15.25 8.28 -3.85
CA VAL A 63 13.79 8.23 -3.65
C VAL A 63 13.07 8.89 -4.82
N LEU A 64 13.49 10.09 -5.25
CA LEU A 64 12.86 10.80 -6.36
C LEU A 64 12.98 10.01 -7.69
N SER A 65 14.12 9.35 -7.91
CA SER A 65 14.33 8.48 -9.05
C SER A 65 13.43 7.24 -8.99
N LEU A 66 13.29 6.59 -7.83
CA LEU A 66 12.35 5.49 -7.64
C LEU A 66 10.91 5.94 -7.96
N LEU A 67 10.44 7.02 -7.35
CA LEU A 67 9.09 7.56 -7.57
C LEU A 67 8.82 7.89 -9.05
N ALA A 68 9.82 8.40 -9.77
CA ALA A 68 9.69 8.67 -11.19
C ALA A 68 9.46 7.40 -12.03
N HIS A 69 9.85 6.22 -11.56
CA HIS A 69 9.84 4.97 -12.32
C HIS A 69 8.93 3.86 -11.75
N LEU A 70 8.12 4.17 -10.73
CA LEU A 70 7.11 3.24 -10.24
C LEU A 70 5.85 3.27 -11.13
N PRO A 71 5.15 2.13 -11.31
CA PRO A 71 3.75 2.16 -11.71
C PRO A 71 2.91 2.75 -10.57
N TYR A 72 1.73 3.29 -10.91
CA TYR A 72 0.79 3.80 -9.92
C TYR A 72 -0.64 3.33 -10.19
N ILE A 73 -1.42 3.20 -9.13
CA ILE A 73 -2.88 3.14 -9.22
C ILE A 73 -3.37 4.59 -9.37
N ARG A 74 -4.13 4.87 -10.43
CA ARG A 74 -4.69 6.20 -10.67
C ARG A 74 -5.58 6.59 -9.52
N ARG A 75 -5.38 7.81 -9.03
CA ARG A 75 -6.16 8.43 -7.97
C ARG A 75 -6.75 9.73 -8.49
N PRO A 76 -7.97 9.69 -9.07
CA PRO A 76 -8.63 10.91 -9.53
C PRO A 76 -8.97 11.90 -8.39
N GLY A 77 -8.70 11.53 -7.13
CA GLY A 77 -8.97 12.37 -5.97
C GLY A 77 -10.46 12.48 -5.71
N ASN A 78 -11.19 11.42 -6.09
CA ASN A 78 -12.62 11.34 -5.87
C ASN A 78 -12.92 10.00 -5.18
N TRP A 79 -13.64 10.10 -4.06
CA TRP A 79 -13.94 8.94 -3.22
C TRP A 79 -14.59 7.79 -4.00
N ASN A 80 -15.39 8.10 -5.03
CA ASN A 80 -16.15 7.09 -5.77
C ASN A 80 -15.28 6.22 -6.69
N ASP A 81 -14.18 6.76 -7.22
CA ASP A 81 -13.34 6.11 -8.24
C ASP A 81 -11.94 5.75 -7.73
N ASP A 82 -11.51 6.29 -6.60
CA ASP A 82 -10.25 5.87 -5.96
C ASP A 82 -10.32 4.36 -5.67
N VAL A 83 -9.19 3.66 -5.70
CA VAL A 83 -9.14 2.21 -5.45
C VAL A 83 -8.30 1.93 -4.21
N ASP A 84 -8.88 1.14 -3.30
CA ASP A 84 -8.21 0.62 -2.12
C ASP A 84 -7.14 -0.37 -2.56
N ALA A 85 -5.88 -0.12 -2.20
CA ALA A 85 -4.78 -1.05 -2.41
C ALA A 85 -4.62 -2.00 -1.22
N ILE A 86 -5.01 -1.53 -0.03
CA ILE A 86 -5.21 -2.29 1.21
C ILE A 86 -6.58 -1.87 1.78
N PRO A 87 -7.18 -2.59 2.75
CA PRO A 87 -8.49 -2.22 3.27
C PRO A 87 -8.60 -0.75 3.65
N ASP A 88 -9.64 -0.08 3.15
CA ASP A 88 -9.96 1.33 3.38
C ASP A 88 -8.96 2.38 2.84
N TYR A 89 -7.80 1.99 2.30
CA TYR A 89 -6.74 2.94 1.94
C TYR A 89 -6.17 2.75 0.53
N PRO A 90 -6.11 3.84 -0.28
CA PRO A 90 -5.38 3.85 -1.54
C PRO A 90 -3.88 3.98 -1.31
N PHE A 91 -3.10 3.54 -2.30
CA PHE A 91 -1.67 3.89 -2.35
C PHE A 91 -1.46 5.29 -2.93
N ALA A 92 -0.36 5.92 -2.55
CA ALA A 92 0.00 7.26 -2.97
C ALA A 92 0.34 7.31 -4.47
N GLU A 93 -0.37 8.13 -5.25
CA GLU A 93 -0.01 8.49 -6.62
C GLU A 93 0.96 9.69 -6.60
N TRP A 94 2.24 9.41 -6.34
CA TRP A 94 3.27 10.44 -6.21
C TRP A 94 3.39 11.42 -7.40
N PRO A 95 3.19 11.02 -8.67
CA PRO A 95 3.14 11.95 -9.79
C PRO A 95 2.09 13.07 -9.62
N ASP A 96 0.93 12.77 -9.03
CA ASP A 96 -0.11 13.76 -8.74
C ASP A 96 0.24 14.59 -7.49
N LEU A 97 0.73 13.96 -6.43
CA LEU A 97 1.17 14.64 -5.21
C LEU A 97 2.28 15.66 -5.48
N ILE A 98 3.28 15.28 -6.27
CA ILE A 98 4.38 16.19 -6.67
C ILE A 98 3.85 17.31 -7.57
N SER A 99 2.88 17.03 -8.45
CA SER A 99 2.19 18.07 -9.23
C SER A 99 1.48 19.08 -8.32
N SER A 100 0.83 18.62 -7.25
CA SER A 100 0.18 19.48 -6.24
C SER A 100 1.19 20.30 -5.43
N LEU A 101 2.36 19.73 -5.09
CA LEU A 101 3.48 20.43 -4.48
C LEU A 101 4.01 21.56 -5.38
N VAL A 102 4.27 21.27 -6.65
CA VAL A 102 4.78 22.25 -7.62
C VAL A 102 3.81 23.40 -7.86
N LYS A 103 2.49 23.13 -7.81
CA LYS A 103 1.45 24.15 -7.91
C LYS A 103 1.28 24.98 -6.63
N GLY A 104 1.95 24.60 -5.54
CA GLY A 104 1.82 25.24 -4.22
C GLY A 104 0.49 24.95 -3.54
N TRP A 105 -0.22 23.90 -3.94
CA TRP A 105 -1.44 23.42 -3.27
C TRP A 105 -1.11 22.63 -2.01
N GLU A 106 0.06 21.99 -2.01
CA GLU A 106 0.62 21.28 -0.86
C GLU A 106 2.00 21.81 -0.48
N THR A 107 2.43 21.46 0.73
CA THR A 107 3.80 21.66 1.17
C THR A 107 4.48 20.31 1.35
N GLY A 108 5.80 20.24 1.22
CA GLY A 108 6.53 18.99 1.46
C GLY A 108 6.29 18.42 2.88
N LYS A 109 6.09 19.29 3.87
CA LYS A 109 5.71 18.90 5.23
C LYS A 109 4.34 18.23 5.29
N ASN A 110 3.35 18.80 4.61
CA ASN A 110 2.00 18.22 4.55
C ASN A 110 2.03 16.86 3.86
N LEU A 111 2.70 16.77 2.70
CA LEU A 111 2.85 15.51 1.97
C LEU A 111 3.39 14.40 2.87
N ARG A 112 4.51 14.65 3.54
CA ARG A 112 5.05 13.68 4.52
C ARG A 112 4.07 13.37 5.65
N SER A 113 3.33 14.36 6.16
CA SER A 113 2.36 14.14 7.24
C SER A 113 1.32 13.08 6.90
N HIS A 114 0.78 13.10 5.67
CA HIS A 114 -0.32 12.21 5.30
C HIS A 114 0.13 10.93 4.57
N THR A 115 1.37 10.89 4.05
CA THR A 115 1.93 9.66 3.46
C THR A 115 2.82 8.86 4.40
N GLU A 116 3.52 9.52 5.31
CA GLU A 116 4.53 8.93 6.20
C GLU A 116 4.15 9.03 7.68
N GLY A 117 3.15 9.84 8.03
CA GLY A 117 2.68 10.01 9.40
C GLY A 117 3.14 11.32 10.06
N VAL A 118 2.50 11.68 11.17
CA VAL A 118 2.69 12.99 11.82
C VAL A 118 4.11 13.23 12.32
N SER A 119 4.82 12.18 12.74
CA SER A 119 6.22 12.24 13.17
C SER A 119 7.15 12.71 12.04
N PHE A 120 6.80 12.40 10.78
CA PHE A 120 7.58 12.79 9.59
C PHE A 120 7.42 14.26 9.19
N THR A 121 6.61 15.00 9.95
CA THR A 121 6.54 16.46 9.82
C THR A 121 7.73 17.15 10.49
N SER A 122 8.30 16.54 11.52
CA SER A 122 9.54 16.95 12.20
C SER A 122 10.74 16.15 11.71
N VAL A 123 10.55 14.86 11.42
CA VAL A 123 11.58 13.92 10.99
C VAL A 123 11.52 13.79 9.47
N ALA A 124 12.60 14.10 8.75
CA ALA A 124 12.60 14.09 7.29
C ALA A 124 13.74 13.24 6.72
N PRO A 125 13.79 11.93 7.04
CA PRO A 125 14.84 11.05 6.53
C PRO A 125 14.73 11.00 5.00
N PRO A 126 15.79 11.37 4.27
CA PRO A 126 15.72 11.55 2.83
C PRO A 126 15.62 10.22 2.07
N HIS A 127 15.92 9.09 2.71
CA HIS A 127 15.85 7.74 2.15
C HIS A 127 14.48 7.05 2.36
N VAL A 128 13.55 7.64 3.11
CA VAL A 128 12.24 7.05 3.44
C VAL A 128 11.12 7.70 2.64
N VAL A 129 10.13 6.93 2.20
CA VAL A 129 8.93 7.46 1.51
C VAL A 129 7.67 6.65 1.82
N GLY A 130 6.52 7.33 1.95
CA GLY A 130 5.24 6.68 2.24
C GLY A 130 4.61 5.97 1.05
N LEU A 131 3.95 4.83 1.30
CA LEU A 131 3.21 4.06 0.28
C LEU A 131 1.71 4.36 0.26
N VAL A 132 1.13 4.74 1.39
CA VAL A 132 -0.31 5.02 1.55
C VAL A 132 -0.55 6.52 1.51
N ASP A 133 -1.70 6.96 1.00
CA ASP A 133 -2.15 8.33 1.18
C ASP A 133 -3.59 8.37 1.67
N GLY A 134 -3.76 8.43 2.99
CA GLY A 134 -5.06 8.39 3.64
C GLY A 134 -5.53 9.72 4.22
N GLY A 135 -4.67 10.75 4.30
CA GLY A 135 -5.07 12.10 4.72
C GLY A 135 -5.62 12.23 6.15
N HIS A 136 -5.60 11.16 6.95
CA HIS A 136 -6.28 11.09 8.26
C HIS A 136 -5.40 10.44 9.33
N GLU A 137 -5.61 10.80 10.61
CA GLU A 137 -4.82 10.27 11.75
C GLU A 137 -4.87 8.74 11.89
N ALA A 138 -5.91 8.09 11.37
CA ALA A 138 -6.05 6.63 11.39
C ALA A 138 -5.36 5.91 10.20
N THR A 139 -4.72 6.67 9.30
CA THR A 139 -4.01 6.12 8.13
C THR A 139 -2.85 5.26 8.60
N PRO A 140 -2.72 4.02 8.10
CA PRO A 140 -1.57 3.19 8.43
C PRO A 140 -0.29 3.83 7.91
N VAL A 141 0.71 3.95 8.77
CA VAL A 141 2.03 4.42 8.40
C VAL A 141 2.81 3.25 7.82
N ILE A 142 2.93 3.26 6.49
CA ILE A 142 3.67 2.26 5.71
C ILE A 142 4.71 3.00 4.90
N VAL A 143 5.98 2.85 5.29
CA VAL A 143 7.08 3.60 4.69
C VAL A 143 8.16 2.68 4.12
N LEU A 144 8.60 2.99 2.91
CA LEU A 144 9.67 2.31 2.20
C LEU A 144 11.00 3.02 2.47
N ASP A 145 11.99 2.26 2.91
CA ASP A 145 13.34 2.71 3.19
C ASP A 145 14.28 2.24 2.06
N THR A 146 14.75 3.20 1.26
CA THR A 146 15.67 2.95 0.13
C THR A 146 17.12 2.77 0.55
N GLU A 147 17.48 3.09 1.78
CA GLU A 147 18.84 2.86 2.30
C GLU A 147 18.99 1.40 2.73
N LEU A 148 17.97 0.87 3.40
CA LEU A 148 17.98 -0.49 3.94
C LEU A 148 17.31 -1.53 3.03
N GLY A 149 16.47 -1.12 2.09
CA GLY A 149 15.75 -2.05 1.21
C GLY A 149 14.57 -2.74 1.89
N ILE A 150 13.97 -2.08 2.88
CA ILE A 150 12.87 -2.61 3.70
C ILE A 150 11.63 -1.72 3.63
N ILE A 151 10.49 -2.28 4.00
CA ILE A 151 9.26 -1.54 4.28
C ILE A 151 8.93 -1.71 5.76
N HIS A 152 8.70 -0.59 6.43
CA HIS A 152 8.19 -0.50 7.78
C HIS A 152 6.68 -0.31 7.76
N TRP A 153 5.98 -1.06 8.60
CA TRP A 153 4.56 -0.85 8.90
C TRP A 153 4.39 -0.61 10.40
N GLU A 154 4.11 0.65 10.77
CA GLU A 154 3.86 1.07 12.15
C GLU A 154 2.65 0.33 12.73
N ASP A 155 2.80 -0.15 13.97
CA ASP A 155 1.75 -0.81 14.75
C ASP A 155 1.08 -2.01 14.05
N TYR A 156 1.76 -2.63 13.08
CA TYR A 156 1.38 -3.95 12.58
C TYR A 156 1.74 -5.02 13.62
N THR A 157 1.07 -5.00 14.78
CA THR A 157 1.22 -6.03 15.82
C THR A 157 -0.14 -6.54 16.28
N TYR A 158 -0.26 -7.88 16.25
CA TYR A 158 -1.18 -8.77 16.96
C TYR A 158 -2.68 -8.37 17.07
N PRO A 159 -3.63 -9.18 16.55
CA PRO A 159 -3.51 -10.63 16.26
C PRO A 159 -3.23 -11.01 14.80
N TRP A 160 -2.98 -10.04 13.89
CA TRP A 160 -2.89 -10.28 12.43
C TRP A 160 -1.78 -11.22 11.95
N ASN A 161 -0.78 -11.51 12.80
CA ASN A 161 0.39 -12.34 12.48
C ASN A 161 0.42 -13.70 13.23
N ILE A 162 -0.61 -14.06 14.02
CA ILE A 162 -0.62 -15.33 14.76
C ILE A 162 -0.65 -16.51 13.78
N GLY A 163 0.38 -17.35 13.82
CA GLY A 163 0.46 -18.57 13.00
C GLY A 163 0.84 -18.34 11.54
N LYS A 164 1.19 -17.11 11.15
CA LYS A 164 1.75 -16.79 9.84
C LYS A 164 3.27 -16.84 9.88
N ASN A 165 3.87 -17.63 8.97
CA ASN A 165 5.32 -17.77 8.85
C ASN A 165 5.89 -16.73 7.87
N TRP A 166 5.57 -15.45 8.06
CA TRP A 166 6.14 -14.41 7.21
C TRP A 166 7.58 -14.10 7.62
N GLU A 167 8.46 -13.97 6.64
CA GLU A 167 9.86 -13.60 6.87
C GLU A 167 9.96 -12.10 7.17
N THR A 168 9.84 -11.75 8.45
CA THR A 168 10.17 -10.40 8.93
C THR A 168 11.68 -10.20 8.97
N VAL A 169 12.12 -8.95 8.85
CA VAL A 169 13.51 -8.57 9.09
C VAL A 169 13.70 -8.33 10.57
N ASP A 170 14.67 -9.01 11.18
CA ASP A 170 15.08 -8.68 12.55
C ASP A 170 15.88 -7.39 12.52
N TRP A 171 15.41 -6.41 13.28
CA TRP A 171 16.00 -5.08 13.36
C TRP A 171 16.36 -4.80 14.82
N ASP A 172 17.25 -5.63 15.37
CA ASP A 172 17.83 -5.42 16.70
C ASP A 172 18.82 -4.26 16.58
N PHE A 173 18.54 -3.16 17.27
CA PHE A 173 19.42 -2.00 17.30
C PHE A 173 20.71 -2.40 18.03
N ASP A 174 21.83 -2.46 17.33
CA ASP A 174 23.08 -2.10 17.99
C ASP A 174 23.03 -0.59 18.27
N ASP A 175 23.61 -0.13 19.38
CA ASP A 175 23.41 1.19 20.02
C ASP A 175 23.85 2.45 19.19
N GLU A 176 23.84 2.39 17.85
CA GLU A 176 24.47 3.37 16.95
C GLU A 176 23.54 4.32 16.16
N VAL A 177 22.22 4.12 16.14
CA VAL A 177 21.31 5.04 15.40
C VAL A 177 20.86 6.22 16.26
N SER A 178 20.45 7.31 15.60
CA SER A 178 19.96 8.48 16.32
C SER A 178 18.67 8.20 17.09
N GLN A 179 18.43 8.93 18.19
CA GLN A 179 17.15 8.81 18.92
C GLN A 179 15.95 9.10 18.01
N GLU A 180 16.09 10.04 17.06
CA GLU A 180 15.07 10.35 16.07
C GLU A 180 14.74 9.14 15.20
N GLU A 181 15.76 8.42 14.71
CA GLU A 181 15.58 7.17 13.96
C GLU A 181 15.01 6.04 14.81
N ALA A 182 15.44 5.95 16.06
CA ALA A 182 14.90 4.97 16.98
C ALA A 182 13.41 5.20 17.25
N ASP A 183 13.00 6.45 17.42
CA ASP A 183 11.63 6.83 17.75
C ASP A 183 10.66 6.48 16.63
N TRP A 184 10.95 6.82 15.36
CA TRP A 184 10.01 6.53 14.27
C TRP A 184 9.98 5.06 13.87
N ARG A 185 11.00 4.27 14.22
CA ARG A 185 11.06 2.83 13.94
C ARG A 185 10.55 1.95 15.11
N HIS A 186 10.34 2.52 16.29
CA HIS A 186 10.16 1.79 17.57
C HIS A 186 9.03 0.75 17.59
N SER A 187 7.97 0.90 16.80
CA SER A 187 6.84 -0.06 16.75
C SER A 187 6.61 -0.70 15.38
N ALA A 188 7.49 -0.44 14.40
CA ALA A 188 7.28 -0.88 13.05
C ALA A 188 7.78 -2.31 12.83
N THR A 189 6.91 -3.19 12.33
CA THR A 189 7.39 -4.46 11.76
C THR A 189 8.03 -4.16 10.40
N ALA A 190 9.14 -4.81 10.10
CA ALA A 190 9.89 -4.62 8.87
C ALA A 190 9.94 -5.90 8.02
N TRP A 191 9.92 -5.72 6.70
CA TRP A 191 10.13 -6.77 5.71
C TRP A 191 11.07 -6.25 4.62
N ALA A 192 11.82 -7.13 3.97
CA ALA A 192 12.42 -6.77 2.69
C ALA A 192 11.30 -6.34 1.71
N ILE A 193 11.59 -5.36 0.86
CA ILE A 193 10.58 -4.76 -0.04
C ILE A 193 9.78 -5.82 -0.82
N PRO A 194 10.38 -6.84 -1.47
CA PRO A 194 9.61 -7.85 -2.19
C PRO A 194 8.70 -8.69 -1.28
N ASP A 195 9.19 -9.06 -0.10
CA ASP A 195 8.47 -9.93 0.84
C ASP A 195 7.26 -9.21 1.43
N PHE A 196 7.37 -7.90 1.67
CA PHE A 196 6.22 -7.08 2.08
C PHE A 196 5.05 -7.22 1.09
N PHE A 197 5.31 -7.20 -0.22
CA PHE A 197 4.23 -7.35 -1.21
C PHE A 197 3.65 -8.77 -1.26
N GLU A 198 4.43 -9.81 -0.91
CA GLU A 198 3.86 -11.15 -0.71
C GLU A 198 2.98 -11.22 0.53
N VAL A 199 3.36 -10.55 1.63
CA VAL A 199 2.52 -10.42 2.83
C VAL A 199 1.15 -9.84 2.48
N LEU A 200 1.10 -8.76 1.69
CA LEU A 200 -0.16 -8.17 1.23
C LEU A 200 -0.98 -9.15 0.37
N LYS A 201 -0.33 -9.84 -0.59
CA LYS A 201 -1.01 -10.83 -1.45
C LYS A 201 -1.56 -12.00 -0.65
N ASP A 202 -0.87 -12.43 0.39
CA ASP A 202 -1.31 -13.51 1.26
C ASP A 202 -2.56 -13.16 2.06
N GLU A 203 -2.73 -11.89 2.44
CA GLU A 203 -3.96 -11.42 3.10
C GLU A 203 -5.18 -11.53 2.17
N TYR A 204 -5.01 -11.25 0.88
CA TYR A 204 -6.04 -11.46 -0.14
C TYR A 204 -6.27 -12.94 -0.45
N ARG A 205 -5.20 -13.74 -0.60
CA ARG A 205 -5.30 -15.19 -0.86
C ARG A 205 -6.02 -15.90 0.28
N SER A 206 -5.76 -15.49 1.52
CA SER A 206 -6.36 -16.05 2.74
C SER A 206 -7.76 -15.51 3.03
N MET A 207 -8.27 -14.56 2.23
CA MET A 207 -9.56 -13.90 2.44
C MET A 207 -9.67 -13.23 3.81
N ASN A 208 -8.59 -12.58 4.25
CA ASN A 208 -8.62 -11.60 5.34
C ASN A 208 -8.93 -10.21 4.77
N TRP A 209 -8.44 -9.92 3.57
CA TRP A 209 -8.79 -8.74 2.79
C TRP A 209 -9.68 -9.16 1.64
N ILE A 210 -10.92 -8.69 1.67
CA ILE A 210 -12.00 -9.20 0.81
C ILE A 210 -12.52 -8.06 -0.07
N PRO A 211 -12.21 -8.05 -1.38
CA PRO A 211 -12.78 -7.06 -2.27
C PRO A 211 -14.29 -7.22 -2.39
N ILE A 212 -15.03 -6.13 -2.25
CA ILE A 212 -16.50 -6.12 -2.34
C ILE A 212 -17.01 -5.48 -3.64
N ASN A 213 -16.15 -4.75 -4.34
CA ASN A 213 -16.35 -4.26 -5.70
C ASN A 213 -14.96 -3.99 -6.34
N ALA A 214 -14.91 -3.31 -7.49
CA ALA A 214 -13.66 -3.03 -8.21
C ALA A 214 -12.76 -1.94 -7.55
N HIS A 215 -13.23 -1.28 -6.50
CA HIS A 215 -12.62 -0.14 -5.84
C HIS A 215 -12.41 -0.35 -4.34
N THR A 216 -13.20 -1.20 -3.69
CA THR A 216 -13.29 -1.28 -2.23
C THR A 216 -12.91 -2.64 -1.70
N VAL A 217 -12.07 -2.62 -0.67
CA VAL A 217 -11.58 -3.82 0.01
C VAL A 217 -12.04 -3.79 1.47
N TYR A 218 -12.79 -4.82 1.87
CA TYR A 218 -13.22 -5.00 3.24
C TYR A 218 -12.17 -5.79 4.03
N GLY A 219 -11.64 -5.22 5.11
CA GLY A 219 -10.78 -5.93 6.05
C GLY A 219 -11.62 -6.74 7.05
N SER A 220 -11.43 -8.06 7.12
CA SER A 220 -12.11 -8.88 8.13
C SER A 220 -11.53 -8.57 9.52
N ARG A 221 -12.13 -7.60 10.22
CA ARG A 221 -11.61 -7.02 11.47
C ARG A 221 -11.72 -7.86 12.73
N GLU A 222 -12.26 -9.07 12.70
CA GLU A 222 -12.48 -9.84 13.94
C GLU A 222 -12.22 -11.33 13.79
N GLU A 223 -11.26 -11.85 14.58
CA GLU A 223 -11.07 -13.29 14.84
C GLU A 223 -12.13 -13.86 15.79
N TRP A 224 -12.87 -13.02 16.51
CA TRP A 224 -13.71 -13.47 17.62
C TRP A 224 -15.16 -13.74 17.25
N ASN A 225 -15.61 -13.32 16.07
CA ASN A 225 -16.88 -13.73 15.48
C ASN A 225 -16.81 -13.58 13.96
N GLU A 226 -16.82 -14.69 13.23
CA GLU A 226 -17.06 -14.65 11.80
C GLU A 226 -18.45 -14.04 11.57
N THR A 227 -18.47 -12.78 11.12
CA THR A 227 -19.75 -12.13 10.78
C THR A 227 -20.38 -12.90 9.62
N SER A 228 -21.72 -12.90 9.58
CA SER A 228 -22.43 -13.56 8.48
C SER A 228 -22.00 -13.04 7.10
N MET A 229 -21.53 -11.78 7.03
CA MET A 229 -20.97 -11.18 5.81
C MET A 229 -19.64 -11.82 5.40
N VAL A 230 -18.68 -11.99 6.33
CA VAL A 230 -17.37 -12.56 6.01
C VAL A 230 -17.50 -14.00 5.53
N ALA A 231 -18.30 -14.83 6.21
CA ALA A 231 -18.56 -16.21 5.79
C ALA A 231 -19.19 -16.27 4.39
N MET A 232 -20.18 -15.40 4.13
CA MET A 232 -20.85 -15.29 2.84
C MET A 232 -19.86 -14.91 1.73
N LEU A 233 -19.06 -13.87 1.93
CA LEU A 233 -18.09 -13.42 0.92
C LEU A 233 -17.04 -14.51 0.63
N ARG A 234 -16.50 -15.15 1.67
CA ARG A 234 -15.56 -16.28 1.52
C ARG A 234 -16.15 -17.42 0.70
N SER A 235 -17.42 -17.77 0.94
CA SER A 235 -18.12 -18.80 0.15
C SER A 235 -18.19 -18.42 -1.33
N ILE A 236 -18.59 -17.19 -1.63
CA ILE A 236 -18.70 -16.69 -3.01
C ILE A 236 -17.34 -16.78 -3.71
N TYR A 237 -16.28 -16.21 -3.13
CA TYR A 237 -14.95 -16.25 -3.75
C TYR A 237 -14.47 -17.70 -4.03
N LYS A 238 -14.71 -18.61 -3.10
CA LYS A 238 -14.37 -20.03 -3.25
C LYS A 238 -15.18 -20.70 -4.38
N GLU A 239 -16.49 -20.46 -4.47
CA GLU A 239 -17.36 -20.97 -5.54
C GLU A 239 -16.94 -20.45 -6.93
N HIS A 240 -16.36 -19.26 -6.97
CA HIS A 240 -15.83 -18.64 -8.19
C HIS A 240 -14.36 -18.97 -8.48
N GLY A 241 -13.73 -19.86 -7.72
CA GLY A 241 -12.41 -20.43 -8.03
C GLY A 241 -11.22 -19.76 -7.34
N TRP A 242 -11.44 -18.79 -6.44
CA TRP A 242 -10.35 -18.21 -5.64
C TRP A 242 -9.80 -19.23 -4.62
N PRO A 243 -8.48 -19.29 -4.35
CA PRO A 243 -7.40 -18.41 -4.82
C PRO A 243 -6.65 -18.87 -6.09
N ASP A 244 -7.17 -19.85 -6.83
CA ASP A 244 -6.55 -20.29 -8.08
C ASP A 244 -6.85 -19.26 -9.19
N VAL A 245 -5.88 -18.38 -9.46
CA VAL A 245 -5.99 -17.30 -10.44
C VAL A 245 -6.33 -17.81 -11.85
N VAL A 246 -6.00 -19.06 -12.19
CA VAL A 246 -6.33 -19.66 -13.49
C VAL A 246 -7.80 -20.08 -13.56
N ALA A 247 -8.34 -20.59 -12.45
CA ALA A 247 -9.73 -21.01 -12.34
C ALA A 247 -10.69 -19.86 -11.95
N TYR A 248 -10.15 -18.77 -11.44
CA TYR A 248 -10.92 -17.66 -10.86
C TYR A 248 -11.72 -16.87 -11.90
N ARG A 249 -13.04 -16.82 -11.72
CA ARG A 249 -13.97 -16.10 -12.60
C ARG A 249 -14.28 -14.72 -12.02
N LYS A 250 -13.33 -13.79 -12.15
CA LYS A 250 -13.38 -12.41 -11.60
C LYS A 250 -14.73 -11.72 -11.80
N SER A 251 -15.20 -11.56 -13.04
CA SER A 251 -16.42 -10.79 -13.33
C SER A 251 -17.66 -11.41 -12.69
N GLU A 252 -17.82 -12.73 -12.78
CA GLU A 252 -18.94 -13.45 -12.15
C GLU A 252 -18.89 -13.35 -10.63
N CYS A 253 -17.67 -13.43 -10.05
CA CYS A 253 -17.47 -13.31 -8.60
C CYS A 253 -17.90 -11.94 -8.08
N LEU A 254 -17.42 -10.86 -8.70
CA LEU A 254 -17.76 -9.50 -8.27
C LEU A 254 -19.26 -9.20 -8.43
N GLU A 255 -19.90 -9.74 -9.46
CA GLU A 255 -21.36 -9.64 -9.63
C GLU A 255 -22.10 -10.38 -8.50
N ALA A 256 -21.68 -11.60 -8.18
CA ALA A 256 -22.26 -12.39 -7.08
C ALA A 256 -22.07 -11.69 -5.72
N VAL A 257 -20.88 -11.15 -5.46
CA VAL A 257 -20.59 -10.37 -4.25
C VAL A 257 -21.50 -9.14 -4.15
N ARG A 258 -21.60 -8.34 -5.22
CA ARG A 258 -22.47 -7.15 -5.25
C ARG A 258 -23.92 -7.52 -4.91
N ASN A 259 -24.44 -8.54 -5.56
CA ASN A 259 -25.81 -9.01 -5.34
C ASN A 259 -26.03 -9.49 -3.90
N ALA A 260 -25.05 -10.19 -3.33
CA ALA A 260 -25.12 -10.73 -1.98
C ALA A 260 -25.06 -9.62 -0.90
N VAL A 261 -24.14 -8.65 -1.05
CA VAL A 261 -24.02 -7.50 -0.13
C VAL A 261 -25.30 -6.65 -0.15
N VAL A 262 -25.80 -6.29 -1.34
CA VAL A 262 -27.06 -5.51 -1.47
C VAL A 262 -28.24 -6.19 -0.78
N LYS A 263 -28.33 -7.52 -0.88
CA LYS A 263 -29.45 -8.29 -0.33
C LYS A 263 -29.38 -8.48 1.19
N SER A 264 -28.18 -8.72 1.72
CA SER A 264 -27.99 -9.18 3.10
C SER A 264 -27.50 -8.09 4.06
N HIS A 265 -26.78 -7.09 3.54
CA HIS A 265 -26.14 -6.04 4.31
C HIS A 265 -26.27 -4.70 3.55
N PRO A 266 -27.50 -4.16 3.37
CA PRO A 266 -27.73 -2.96 2.56
C PRO A 266 -26.99 -1.72 3.10
N ASP A 267 -26.76 -1.64 4.41
CA ASP A 267 -26.00 -0.56 5.05
C ASP A 267 -24.47 -0.69 4.84
N SER A 268 -24.00 -1.85 4.40
CA SER A 268 -22.60 -2.13 4.05
C SER A 268 -22.33 -2.05 2.55
N VAL A 269 -23.34 -1.65 1.76
CA VAL A 269 -23.15 -1.38 0.33
C VAL A 269 -22.27 -0.15 0.20
N CYS A 270 -21.02 -0.37 -0.22
CA CYS A 270 -20.18 0.73 -0.63
C CYS A 270 -20.77 1.36 -1.90
N SER A 271 -21.01 2.67 -1.88
CA SER A 271 -21.53 3.43 -3.03
C SER A 271 -20.46 3.78 -4.08
N ARG A 272 -19.21 3.31 -3.89
CA ARG A 272 -18.09 3.52 -4.82
C ARG A 272 -18.28 2.62 -6.05
N GLY A 273 -18.27 3.21 -7.24
CA GLY A 273 -18.54 2.54 -8.53
C GLY A 273 -19.94 2.80 -9.09
#